data_AF-A0A931YKJ9-F1
#
_entry.id   AF-A0A931YKJ9-F1
#
_cell.length_a   1.000
_cell.length_b   1.000
_cell.length_c   1.000
_cell.angle_alpha   90.00
_cell.angle_beta   90.00
_cell.angle_gamma   90.00
#
_symmetry.space_group_name_H-M   'P 1'
#
loop_
_entity.id
_entity.type
_entity.pdbx_description
1 polymer ?
#
loop_
_entity_poly.entity_id
_entity_poly.type
_entity_poly.pdbx_seq_one_letter_code
_entity_poly.pdbx_strand_id
1 'polypeptide(L)'
;MKEFFKTVRSSIWDPAFYATAPSKTLKEGVKYLGSLAILAAFIAVVVLSVRFVPVVLKNVGVVTNLIVTNYPTGLVMTFDRGAVTTSEAKAYFMKLPPEIFKQSELDKLKMMGVENFAVIDTRSDFESSDQWRSAQSLILLSRNAVVMEDKGGYKVQPLPRDLKLVVDKGVVSGWASQIMPIVRVVLPTLIIFGFVVFFIGNFVLYTIYALLAALIIWMIARLVKRPGRYGEFLTVAFHSVTLAVLVDLFLIIFGLPMAAAMSRAILITVVVWMVNVEIWKKPELPVANPPSPLPEIKQ
;
A
#
# COMPACT_ATOMS: atom_id res chain seq x y z
N MET A 1 -6.47 2.45 -26.14
CA MET A 1 -5.22 3.02 -25.59
C MET A 1 -4.96 4.44 -26.07
N LYS A 2 -4.78 4.72 -27.38
CA LYS A 2 -4.51 6.08 -27.89
C LYS A 2 -5.54 7.13 -27.44
N GLU A 3 -6.84 6.84 -27.58
CA GLU A 3 -7.93 7.74 -27.15
C GLU A 3 -7.94 8.02 -25.64
N PHE A 4 -7.54 7.05 -24.82
CA PHE A 4 -7.45 7.22 -23.38
C PHE A 4 -6.36 8.24 -23.02
N PHE A 5 -5.15 8.08 -23.58
CA PHE A 5 -4.05 9.04 -23.33
C PHE A 5 -4.33 10.43 -23.89
N LYS A 6 -5.03 10.51 -25.04
CA LYS A 6 -5.54 11.78 -25.56
C LYS A 6 -6.49 12.44 -24.56
N THR A 7 -7.42 11.66 -24.00
CA THR A 7 -8.37 12.14 -22.97
C THR A 7 -7.65 12.55 -21.69
N VAL A 8 -6.63 11.81 -21.23
CA VAL A 8 -5.80 12.18 -20.08
C VAL A 8 -5.13 13.54 -20.32
N ARG A 9 -4.50 13.74 -21.47
CA ARG A 9 -3.87 15.02 -21.82
C ARG A 9 -4.89 16.16 -21.85
N SER A 10 -6.02 15.98 -22.52
CA SER A 10 -7.08 16.99 -22.60
C SER A 10 -7.72 17.28 -21.24
N SER A 11 -7.82 16.28 -20.36
CA SER A 11 -8.39 16.46 -19.01
C SER A 11 -7.56 17.36 -18.11
N ILE A 12 -6.31 17.68 -18.46
CA ILE A 12 -5.45 18.53 -17.64
C ILE A 12 -5.42 19.98 -18.15
N TRP A 13 -5.25 20.19 -19.47
CA TRP A 13 -4.90 21.52 -20.02
C TRP A 13 -5.67 21.93 -21.29
N ASP A 14 -6.81 21.32 -21.60
CA ASP A 14 -7.57 21.62 -22.83
C ASP A 14 -8.91 22.35 -22.52
N PRO A 15 -8.96 23.70 -22.64
CA PRO A 15 -10.19 24.46 -22.45
C PRO A 15 -11.36 24.02 -23.34
N ALA A 16 -11.08 23.63 -24.59
CA ALA A 16 -12.12 23.18 -25.53
C ALA A 16 -12.76 21.86 -25.06
N PHE A 17 -11.96 20.98 -24.44
CA PHE A 17 -12.49 19.79 -23.77
C PHE A 17 -13.44 20.16 -22.64
N TYR A 18 -13.09 21.15 -21.81
CA TYR A 18 -13.93 21.58 -20.67
C TYR A 18 -15.18 22.34 -21.07
N ALA A 19 -15.21 22.97 -22.24
CA ALA A 19 -16.42 23.56 -22.81
C ALA A 19 -17.48 22.50 -23.16
N THR A 20 -17.04 21.30 -23.56
CA THR A 20 -17.93 20.19 -23.95
C THR A 20 -18.11 19.14 -22.85
N ALA A 21 -17.28 19.13 -21.81
CA ALA A 21 -17.38 18.17 -20.71
C ALA A 21 -18.74 18.17 -19.98
N PRO A 22 -19.41 19.32 -19.73
CA PRO A 22 -20.74 19.35 -19.11
C PRO A 22 -21.83 18.62 -19.89
N SER A 23 -21.71 18.52 -21.23
CA SER A 23 -22.70 17.83 -22.06
C SER A 23 -22.49 16.32 -22.15
N LYS A 24 -21.41 15.79 -21.57
CA LYS A 24 -21.14 14.35 -21.51
C LYS A 24 -22.02 13.66 -20.47
N THR A 25 -22.28 12.38 -20.72
CA THR A 25 -23.08 11.57 -19.79
C THR A 25 -22.27 11.19 -18.55
N LEU A 26 -22.95 11.04 -17.41
CA LEU A 26 -22.31 10.59 -16.16
C LEU A 26 -21.60 9.25 -16.34
N LYS A 27 -22.18 8.35 -17.16
CA LYS A 27 -21.60 7.04 -17.49
C LYS A 27 -20.22 7.17 -18.15
N GLU A 28 -20.03 8.16 -19.03
CA GLU A 28 -18.74 8.41 -19.66
C GLU A 28 -17.69 8.89 -18.64
N GLY A 29 -18.09 9.77 -17.73
CA GLY A 29 -17.22 10.22 -16.63
C GLY A 29 -16.82 9.07 -15.69
N VAL A 30 -17.76 8.21 -15.30
CA VAL A 30 -17.48 7.02 -14.47
C VAL A 30 -16.59 6.02 -15.19
N LYS A 31 -16.85 5.75 -16.48
CA LYS A 31 -16.01 4.86 -17.30
C LYS A 31 -14.58 5.40 -17.42
N TYR A 32 -14.44 6.71 -17.60
CA TYR A 32 -13.14 7.38 -17.63
C TYR A 32 -12.41 7.24 -16.29
N LEU A 33 -13.07 7.56 -15.18
CA LEU A 33 -12.49 7.43 -13.84
C LEU A 33 -12.08 5.98 -13.55
N GLY A 34 -12.91 5.00 -13.90
CA GLY A 34 -12.58 3.59 -13.77
C GLY A 34 -11.33 3.21 -14.56
N SER A 35 -11.19 3.70 -15.79
CA SER A 35 -10.00 3.48 -16.62
C SER A 35 -8.74 4.10 -16.00
N LEU A 36 -8.88 5.31 -15.44
CA LEU A 36 -7.81 6.00 -14.73
C LEU A 36 -7.41 5.27 -13.44
N ALA A 37 -8.38 4.75 -12.68
CA ALA A 37 -8.15 3.97 -11.48
C ALA A 37 -7.46 2.63 -11.78
N ILE A 38 -7.80 1.95 -12.88
CA ILE A 38 -7.09 0.75 -13.35
C ILE A 38 -5.63 1.08 -13.64
N LEU A 39 -5.37 2.15 -14.40
CA LEU A 39 -4.00 2.57 -14.72
C LEU A 39 -3.21 2.90 -13.44
N ALA A 40 -3.83 3.63 -12.51
CA ALA A 40 -3.21 3.99 -11.26
C ALA A 40 -2.89 2.77 -10.39
N ALA A 41 -3.83 1.83 -10.26
CA ALA A 41 -3.63 0.58 -9.53
C ALA A 41 -2.53 -0.27 -10.17
N PHE A 42 -2.50 -0.36 -11.50
CA PHE A 42 -1.45 -1.09 -12.21
C PHE A 42 -0.07 -0.50 -11.93
N ILE A 43 0.11 0.82 -12.07
CA ILE A 43 1.39 1.49 -11.80
C ILE A 43 1.79 1.32 -10.34
N ALA A 44 0.87 1.53 -9.39
CA ALA A 44 1.15 1.38 -7.96
C ALA A 44 1.61 -0.04 -7.62
N VAL A 45 0.92 -1.06 -8.13
CA VAL A 45 1.28 -2.47 -7.92
C VAL A 45 2.63 -2.77 -8.54
N VAL A 46 2.91 -2.35 -9.76
CA VAL A 46 4.23 -2.55 -10.40
C VAL A 46 5.34 -1.93 -9.56
N VAL A 47 5.19 -0.67 -9.13
CA VAL A 47 6.19 0.03 -8.31
C VAL A 47 6.42 -0.69 -6.99
N LEU A 48 5.35 -1.10 -6.30
CA LEU A 48 5.44 -1.84 -5.04
C LEU A 48 6.06 -3.22 -5.26
N SER A 49 5.64 -3.97 -6.27
CA SER A 49 6.19 -5.29 -6.58
C SER A 49 7.68 -5.23 -6.89
N VAL A 50 8.13 -4.29 -7.71
CA VAL A 50 9.57 -4.10 -8.02
C VAL A 50 10.39 -3.82 -6.76
N ARG A 51 9.82 -3.12 -5.77
CA ARG A 51 10.49 -2.83 -4.50
C ARG A 51 10.45 -3.99 -3.50
N PHE A 52 9.29 -4.62 -3.33
CA PHE A 52 9.04 -5.60 -2.27
C PHE A 52 9.42 -7.03 -2.67
N VAL A 53 9.15 -7.45 -3.90
CA VAL A 53 9.38 -8.84 -4.34
C VAL A 53 10.85 -9.25 -4.18
N PRO A 54 11.86 -8.47 -4.62
CA PRO A 54 13.26 -8.86 -4.45
C PRO A 54 13.66 -9.00 -2.97
N VAL A 55 13.14 -8.11 -2.11
CA VAL A 55 13.40 -8.14 -0.67
C VAL A 55 12.83 -9.41 -0.04
N VAL A 56 11.58 -9.76 -0.36
CA VAL A 56 10.93 -10.97 0.13
C VAL A 56 11.69 -12.21 -0.34
N LEU A 57 11.99 -12.33 -1.64
CA LEU A 57 12.68 -13.49 -2.19
C LEU A 57 14.09 -13.66 -1.59
N LYS A 58 14.84 -12.57 -1.46
CA LYS A 58 16.16 -12.58 -0.84
C LYS A 58 16.08 -13.01 0.63
N ASN A 59 15.21 -12.37 1.42
CA ASN A 59 15.12 -12.63 2.85
C ASN A 59 14.61 -14.03 3.16
N VAL A 60 13.63 -14.53 2.41
CA VAL A 60 13.16 -15.92 2.54
C VAL A 60 14.29 -16.89 2.25
N GLY A 61 15.05 -16.68 1.17
CA GLY A 61 16.21 -17.52 0.83
C GLY A 61 17.27 -17.52 1.94
N VAL A 62 17.65 -16.33 2.42
CA VAL A 62 18.61 -16.18 3.52
C VAL A 62 18.12 -16.87 4.80
N VAL A 63 16.88 -16.64 5.21
CA VAL A 63 16.27 -17.26 6.39
C VAL A 63 16.26 -18.78 6.27
N THR A 64 15.78 -19.31 5.14
CA THR A 64 15.71 -20.77 4.94
C THR A 64 17.10 -21.42 4.99
N ASN A 65 18.11 -20.78 4.41
CA ASN A 65 19.49 -21.26 4.46
C ASN A 65 20.06 -21.19 5.88
N LEU A 66 19.90 -20.06 6.58
CA LEU A 66 20.38 -19.88 7.94
C LEU A 66 19.77 -20.89 8.91
N ILE A 67 18.48 -21.17 8.79
CA ILE A 67 17.80 -22.18 9.60
C ILE A 67 18.44 -23.55 9.35
N VAL A 68 18.63 -23.97 8.10
CA VAL A 68 19.17 -25.29 7.77
C VAL A 68 20.65 -25.43 8.14
N THR A 69 21.45 -24.40 7.91
CA THR A 69 22.89 -24.39 8.19
C THR A 69 23.17 -24.33 9.69
N ASN A 70 22.46 -23.48 10.44
CA ASN A 70 22.68 -23.32 11.87
C ASN A 70 21.95 -24.37 12.72
N TYR A 71 21.04 -25.17 12.15
CA TYR A 71 20.43 -26.25 12.93
C TYR A 71 21.48 -27.36 13.22
N PRO A 72 21.75 -27.69 14.50
CA PRO A 72 22.75 -28.69 14.86
C PRO A 72 22.39 -30.09 14.35
N THR A 73 23.37 -30.83 13.84
CA THR A 73 23.14 -32.18 13.30
C THR A 73 22.69 -33.20 14.34
N GLY A 74 23.04 -33.01 15.61
CA GLY A 74 22.66 -33.91 16.72
C GLY A 74 21.43 -33.48 17.53
N LEU A 75 20.86 -32.30 17.24
CA LEU A 75 19.74 -31.76 18.02
C LEU A 75 18.41 -32.36 17.55
N VAL A 76 17.79 -33.13 18.43
CA VAL A 76 16.44 -33.65 18.27
C VAL A 76 15.57 -33.02 19.35
N MET A 77 14.57 -32.25 18.93
CA MET A 77 13.56 -31.68 19.82
C MET A 77 12.34 -32.58 19.81
N THR A 78 11.91 -33.06 20.96
CA THR A 78 10.70 -33.86 21.11
C THR A 78 9.67 -33.06 21.88
N PHE A 79 8.56 -32.72 21.22
CA PHE A 79 7.40 -32.07 21.80
C PHE A 79 6.39 -33.15 22.20
N ASP A 80 6.08 -33.24 23.49
CA ASP A 80 5.03 -34.12 24.02
C ASP A 80 4.39 -33.49 25.25
N ARG A 81 3.05 -33.55 25.33
CA ARG A 81 2.24 -33.12 26.49
C ARG A 81 2.51 -31.69 26.98
N GLY A 82 2.81 -30.77 26.05
CA GLY A 82 3.07 -29.37 26.39
C GLY A 82 4.47 -29.13 26.96
N ALA A 83 5.37 -30.10 26.81
CA ALA A 83 6.79 -29.94 27.09
C ALA A 83 7.62 -30.24 25.83
N VAL A 84 8.77 -29.60 25.71
CA VAL A 84 9.81 -29.92 24.73
C VAL A 84 11.05 -30.40 25.47
N THR A 85 11.66 -31.46 24.96
CA THR A 85 12.95 -31.98 25.44
C THR A 85 13.94 -32.05 24.29
N THR A 86 15.21 -31.74 24.55
CA THR A 86 16.31 -31.86 23.58
C THR A 86 17.17 -33.09 23.83
N SER A 87 17.72 -33.68 22.77
CA SER A 87 18.75 -34.73 22.86
C SER A 87 20.05 -34.23 23.52
N GLU A 88 20.33 -32.93 23.41
CA GLU A 88 21.50 -32.30 24.03
C GLU A 88 21.17 -31.70 25.40
N ALA A 89 22.12 -31.82 26.33
CA ALA A 89 22.00 -31.32 27.70
C ALA A 89 22.35 -29.83 27.87
N LYS A 90 22.83 -29.15 26.82
CA LYS A 90 23.26 -27.74 26.86
C LYS A 90 22.26 -26.86 26.11
N ALA A 91 22.15 -25.61 26.54
CA ALA A 91 21.39 -24.60 25.82
C ALA A 91 22.07 -24.26 24.48
N TYR A 92 21.26 -24.05 23.45
CA TYR A 92 21.74 -23.71 22.11
C TYR A 92 21.44 -22.25 21.79
N PHE A 93 22.47 -21.51 21.35
CA PHE A 93 22.39 -20.07 21.09
C PHE A 93 22.59 -19.80 19.60
N MET A 94 21.53 -19.40 18.90
CA MET A 94 21.59 -18.94 17.52
C MET A 94 21.85 -17.43 17.51
N LYS A 95 23.02 -17.02 17.01
CA LYS A 95 23.40 -15.61 16.94
C LYS A 95 22.54 -14.83 15.93
N LEU A 96 22.45 -13.51 16.14
CA LEU A 96 21.78 -12.63 15.18
C LEU A 96 22.48 -12.70 13.80
N PRO A 97 21.77 -13.12 12.74
CA PRO A 97 22.36 -13.24 11.41
C PRO A 97 22.55 -11.86 10.76
N PRO A 98 23.79 -11.43 10.48
CA PRO A 98 24.05 -10.13 9.88
C PRO A 98 23.52 -10.00 8.45
N GLU A 99 23.15 -11.11 7.81
CA GLU A 99 22.60 -11.14 6.44
C GLU A 99 21.14 -10.68 6.37
N ILE A 100 20.40 -10.75 7.49
CA ILE A 100 18.97 -10.38 7.58
C ILE A 100 18.80 -8.95 8.06
N PHE A 101 19.60 -8.52 9.03
CA PHE A 101 19.45 -7.23 9.70
C PHE A 101 20.45 -6.21 9.15
N LYS A 102 20.01 -4.96 8.98
CA LYS A 102 20.93 -3.86 8.68
C LYS A 102 21.85 -3.62 9.88
N GLN A 103 23.04 -3.09 9.65
CA GLN A 103 23.98 -2.77 10.74
C GLN A 103 23.34 -1.87 11.81
N SER A 104 22.60 -0.85 11.40
CA SER A 104 21.89 0.04 12.33
C SER A 104 20.78 -0.64 13.13
N GLU A 105 20.22 -1.75 12.64
CA GLU A 105 19.23 -2.56 13.36
C GLU A 105 19.94 -3.50 14.35
N LEU A 106 21.05 -4.12 13.93
CA LEU A 106 21.90 -4.93 14.82
C LEU A 106 22.42 -4.11 15.99
N ASP A 107 22.88 -2.88 15.74
CA ASP A 107 23.39 -2.00 16.79
C ASP A 107 22.29 -1.63 17.79
N LYS A 108 21.06 -1.36 17.30
CA LYS A 108 19.90 -1.13 18.17
C LYS A 108 19.55 -2.36 19.01
N LEU A 109 19.52 -3.55 18.40
CA LEU A 109 19.25 -4.80 19.11
C LEU A 109 20.30 -5.05 20.20
N LYS A 110 21.57 -4.81 19.90
CA LYS A 110 22.67 -4.92 20.88
C LYS A 110 22.55 -3.90 22.00
N MET A 111 22.18 -2.65 21.70
CA MET A 111 21.90 -1.63 22.73
C MET A 111 20.72 -2.03 23.64
N MET A 112 19.76 -2.79 23.12
CA MET A 112 18.67 -3.39 23.89
C MET A 112 19.08 -4.66 24.65
N GLY A 113 20.35 -5.08 24.58
CA GLY A 113 20.85 -6.28 25.23
C GLY A 113 20.51 -7.59 24.50
N VAL A 114 20.10 -7.52 23.22
CA VAL A 114 19.80 -8.69 22.39
C VAL A 114 21.03 -9.06 21.56
N GLU A 115 21.58 -10.26 21.80
CA GLU A 115 22.73 -10.81 21.08
C GLU A 115 22.38 -12.02 20.20
N ASN A 116 21.32 -12.73 20.56
CA ASN A 116 20.92 -13.98 19.95
C ASN A 116 19.61 -13.78 19.18
N PHE A 117 19.51 -14.41 18.01
CA PHE A 117 18.24 -14.51 17.30
C PHE A 117 17.28 -15.43 18.05
N ALA A 118 17.76 -16.61 18.42
CA ALA A 118 16.97 -17.59 19.14
C ALA A 118 17.82 -18.39 20.12
N VAL A 119 17.25 -18.74 21.27
CA VAL A 119 17.88 -19.59 22.28
C VAL A 119 16.95 -20.77 22.57
N ILE A 120 17.52 -21.97 22.60
CA ILE A 120 16.80 -23.20 22.96
C ILE A 120 17.39 -23.69 24.27
N ASP A 121 16.62 -23.60 25.36
CA ASP A 121 17.01 -24.08 26.69
C ASP A 121 15.87 -24.86 27.34
N THR A 122 15.86 -26.18 27.12
CA THR A 122 14.77 -27.06 27.58
C THR A 122 15.03 -27.69 28.96
N ARG A 123 16.06 -27.23 29.67
CA ARG A 123 16.48 -27.79 30.97
C ARG A 123 15.50 -27.48 32.09
N SER A 124 14.89 -26.30 32.07
CA SER A 124 13.89 -25.86 33.03
C SER A 124 12.65 -25.31 32.34
N ASP A 125 11.55 -25.31 33.07
CA ASP A 125 10.37 -24.54 32.69
C ASP A 125 10.68 -23.04 32.70
N PHE A 126 9.91 -22.28 31.92
CA PHE A 126 9.98 -20.83 31.99
C PHE A 126 9.27 -20.33 33.25
N GLU A 127 10.03 -19.76 34.17
CA GLU A 127 9.51 -19.35 35.49
C GLU A 127 9.63 -17.86 35.75
N SER A 128 10.62 -17.17 35.16
CA SER A 128 10.91 -15.78 35.53
C SER A 128 11.45 -14.92 34.39
N SER A 129 11.33 -13.60 34.58
CA SER A 129 11.92 -12.58 33.70
C SER A 129 13.45 -12.65 33.65
N ASP A 130 14.11 -13.25 34.65
CA ASP A 130 15.56 -13.32 34.71
C ASP A 130 16.09 -14.33 33.69
N GLN A 131 15.38 -15.45 33.48
CA GLN A 131 15.69 -16.39 32.41
C GLN A 131 15.62 -15.70 31.04
N TRP A 132 14.58 -14.89 30.80
CA TRP A 132 14.45 -14.10 29.58
C TRP A 132 15.62 -13.12 29.38
N ARG A 133 15.95 -12.33 30.40
CA ARG A 133 17.06 -11.37 30.35
C ARG A 133 18.40 -12.06 30.10
N SER A 134 18.62 -13.22 30.69
CA SER A 134 19.85 -14.01 30.52
C SER A 134 20.01 -14.61 29.12
N ALA A 135 18.90 -14.90 28.43
CA ALA A 135 18.94 -15.46 27.08
C ALA A 135 19.42 -14.43 26.04
N GLN A 136 19.24 -13.13 26.32
CA GLN A 136 19.62 -12.03 25.43
C GLN A 136 19.17 -12.29 23.98
N SER A 137 17.93 -12.76 23.82
CA SER A 137 17.43 -13.32 22.55
C SER A 137 16.12 -12.69 22.10
N LEU A 138 15.82 -12.74 20.79
CA LEU A 138 14.47 -12.40 20.30
C LEU A 138 13.44 -13.48 20.58
N ILE A 139 13.88 -14.75 20.62
CA ILE A 139 13.03 -15.92 20.85
C ILE A 139 13.75 -16.85 21.83
N LEU A 140 13.09 -17.24 22.91
CA LEU A 140 13.54 -18.26 23.85
C LEU A 140 12.55 -19.43 23.83
N LEU A 141 13.02 -20.62 23.49
CA LEU A 141 12.27 -21.86 23.65
C LEU A 141 12.69 -22.51 24.97
N SER A 142 11.82 -22.43 25.98
CA SER A 142 11.97 -23.16 27.24
C SER A 142 11.32 -24.54 27.15
N ARG A 143 11.39 -25.34 28.22
CA ARG A 143 10.71 -26.64 28.29
C ARG A 143 9.21 -26.54 28.03
N ASN A 144 8.50 -25.53 28.54
CA ASN A 144 7.03 -25.48 28.54
C ASN A 144 6.45 -24.30 27.74
N ALA A 145 7.28 -23.41 27.20
CA ALA A 145 6.82 -22.21 26.53
C ALA A 145 7.79 -21.69 25.46
N VAL A 146 7.23 -20.92 24.53
CA VAL A 146 7.98 -20.02 23.64
C VAL A 146 7.82 -18.61 24.19
N VAL A 147 8.93 -17.94 24.47
CA VAL A 147 8.97 -16.56 24.94
C VAL A 147 9.54 -15.69 23.82
N MET A 148 8.83 -14.62 23.49
CA MET A 148 9.18 -13.72 22.40
C MET A 148 9.26 -12.28 22.92
N GLU A 149 10.12 -11.47 22.32
CA GLU A 149 10.11 -10.03 22.56
C GLU A 149 8.75 -9.42 22.16
N ASP A 150 8.22 -8.53 22.98
CA ASP A 150 6.98 -7.79 22.67
C ASP A 150 7.00 -6.39 23.29
N LYS A 151 6.99 -5.36 22.43
CA LYS A 151 6.76 -3.94 22.74
C LYS A 151 7.28 -3.49 24.12
N GLY A 152 8.56 -3.72 24.40
CA GLY A 152 9.20 -3.28 25.65
C GLY A 152 9.12 -4.28 26.82
N GLY A 153 8.72 -5.51 26.55
CA GLY A 153 8.70 -6.64 27.49
C GLY A 153 8.85 -7.97 26.76
N TYR A 154 8.15 -9.00 27.23
CA TYR A 154 8.11 -10.30 26.57
C TYR A 154 6.71 -10.90 26.63
N LYS A 155 6.39 -11.69 25.61
CA LYS A 155 5.17 -12.47 25.52
C LYS A 155 5.50 -13.94 25.70
N VAL A 156 4.88 -14.57 26.68
CA VAL A 156 4.98 -16.01 26.93
C VAL A 156 3.82 -16.72 26.24
N GLN A 157 4.13 -17.69 25.38
CA GLN A 157 3.16 -18.56 24.75
C GLN A 157 3.43 -20.00 25.22
N PRO A 158 2.59 -20.56 26.10
CA PRO A 158 2.72 -21.95 26.54
C PRO A 158 2.64 -22.92 25.36
N LEU A 159 3.37 -24.03 25.43
CA LEU A 159 3.32 -25.08 24.42
C LEU A 159 1.97 -25.82 24.48
N PRO A 160 1.32 -26.08 23.34
CA PRO A 160 0.06 -26.83 23.31
C PRO A 160 0.25 -28.25 23.86
N ARG A 161 -0.67 -28.71 24.72
CA ARG A 161 -0.58 -30.04 25.35
C ARG A 161 -0.83 -31.20 24.37
N ASP A 162 -1.54 -30.92 23.30
CA ASP A 162 -1.88 -31.84 22.22
C ASP A 162 -0.78 -31.94 21.14
N LEU A 163 0.24 -31.08 21.19
CA LEU A 163 1.36 -31.11 20.26
C LEU A 163 2.24 -32.34 20.50
N LYS A 164 2.27 -33.24 19.52
CA LYS A 164 3.19 -34.39 19.45
C LYS A 164 4.01 -34.30 18.18
N LEU A 165 5.28 -33.93 18.32
CA LEU A 165 6.15 -33.68 17.18
C LEU A 165 7.62 -33.95 17.55
N VAL A 166 8.32 -34.65 16.68
CA VAL A 166 9.78 -34.78 16.75
C VAL A 166 10.37 -33.92 15.66
N VAL A 167 11.19 -32.95 16.03
CA VAL A 167 11.87 -32.04 15.11
C VAL A 167 13.36 -32.35 15.14
N ASP A 168 13.83 -32.92 14.03
CA ASP A 168 15.25 -33.10 13.74
C ASP A 168 15.66 -32.24 12.54
N LYS A 169 16.94 -32.31 12.16
CA LYS A 169 17.47 -31.57 11.02
C LYS A 169 16.78 -31.94 9.68
N GLY A 170 16.33 -33.18 9.54
CA GLY A 170 15.59 -33.64 8.36
C GLY A 170 14.23 -32.97 8.26
N VAL A 171 13.49 -32.87 9.36
CA VAL A 171 12.21 -32.16 9.42
C VAL A 171 12.39 -30.67 9.11
N VAL A 172 13.38 -30.03 9.74
CA VAL A 172 13.67 -28.60 9.53
C VAL A 172 14.07 -28.32 8.07
N SER A 173 14.94 -29.15 7.49
CA SER A 173 15.33 -29.01 6.08
C SER A 173 14.17 -29.30 5.13
N GLY A 174 13.29 -30.25 5.48
CA GLY A 174 12.02 -30.51 4.80
C GLY A 174 11.15 -29.26 4.77
N TRP A 175 10.87 -28.64 5.92
CA TRP A 175 10.09 -27.40 5.98
C TRP A 175 10.74 -26.26 5.21
N ALA A 176 12.05 -26.05 5.37
CA ALA A 176 12.78 -25.01 4.64
C ALA A 176 12.67 -25.20 3.11
N SER A 177 12.71 -26.44 2.63
CA SER A 177 12.55 -26.77 1.21
C SER A 177 11.14 -26.49 0.67
N GLN A 178 10.11 -26.53 1.53
CA GLN A 178 8.72 -26.27 1.16
C GLN A 178 8.37 -24.77 1.15
N ILE A 179 9.08 -23.93 1.91
CA ILE A 179 8.81 -22.49 1.99
C ILE A 179 8.98 -21.81 0.62
N MET A 180 10.07 -22.07 -0.10
CA MET A 180 10.35 -21.39 -1.36
C MET A 180 9.30 -21.66 -2.46
N PRO A 181 8.85 -22.91 -2.70
CA PRO A 181 7.72 -23.20 -3.57
C PRO A 181 6.43 -22.46 -3.17
N ILE A 182 6.09 -22.43 -1.88
CA ILE A 182 4.92 -21.72 -1.38
C ILE A 182 5.03 -20.22 -1.70
N VAL A 183 6.18 -19.60 -1.41
CA VAL A 183 6.40 -18.18 -1.70
C VAL A 183 6.27 -17.87 -3.19
N ARG A 184 6.75 -18.76 -4.07
CA ARG A 184 6.63 -18.60 -5.54
C ARG A 184 5.18 -18.64 -6.04
N VAL A 185 4.27 -19.30 -5.33
CA VAL A 185 2.83 -19.37 -5.67
C VAL A 185 2.04 -18.26 -4.98
N VAL A 186 2.31 -18.03 -3.70
CA VAL A 186 1.60 -17.04 -2.88
C VAL A 186 1.92 -15.63 -3.34
N LEU A 187 3.17 -15.32 -3.69
CA LEU A 187 3.57 -13.96 -4.02
C LEU A 187 2.88 -13.41 -5.27
N PRO A 188 2.79 -14.11 -6.42
CA PRO A 188 1.96 -13.68 -7.55
C PRO A 188 0.48 -13.54 -7.21
N THR A 189 -0.05 -14.46 -6.39
CA THR A 189 -1.46 -14.41 -5.94
C THR A 189 -1.73 -13.14 -5.13
N LEU A 190 -0.82 -12.78 -4.22
CA LEU A 190 -0.88 -11.54 -3.45
C LEU A 190 -0.75 -10.29 -4.33
N ILE A 191 0.05 -10.34 -5.40
CA ILE A 191 0.17 -9.23 -6.35
C ILE A 191 -1.16 -9.00 -7.10
N ILE A 192 -1.80 -10.08 -7.58
CA ILE A 192 -3.10 -10.00 -8.26
C ILE A 192 -4.17 -9.50 -7.30
N PHE A 193 -4.22 -10.06 -6.08
CA PHE A 193 -5.15 -9.62 -5.04
C PHE A 193 -4.92 -8.14 -4.68
N GLY A 194 -3.66 -7.75 -4.50
CA GLY A 194 -3.26 -6.37 -4.27
C GLY A 194 -3.75 -5.45 -5.38
N PHE A 195 -3.62 -5.83 -6.65
CA PHE A 195 -4.14 -5.07 -7.77
C PHE A 195 -5.65 -4.83 -7.69
N VAL A 196 -6.44 -5.86 -7.36
CA VAL A 196 -7.89 -5.72 -7.19
C VAL A 196 -8.22 -4.77 -6.04
N VAL A 197 -7.54 -4.92 -4.89
CA VAL A 197 -7.73 -4.04 -3.73
C VAL A 197 -7.36 -2.59 -4.06
N PHE A 198 -6.22 -2.36 -4.70
CA PHE A 198 -5.80 -1.02 -5.14
C PHE A 198 -6.75 -0.42 -6.16
N PHE A 199 -7.25 -1.21 -7.11
CA PHE A 199 -8.23 -0.73 -8.09
C PHE A 199 -9.52 -0.28 -7.41
N ILE A 200 -10.13 -1.12 -6.58
CA ILE A 200 -11.38 -0.80 -5.89
C ILE A 200 -11.17 0.39 -4.96
N GLY A 201 -10.10 0.39 -4.16
CA GLY A 201 -9.76 1.47 -3.25
C GLY A 201 -9.57 2.80 -3.96
N ASN A 202 -8.76 2.85 -5.02
CA ASN A 202 -8.54 4.06 -5.81
C ASN A 202 -9.83 4.54 -6.47
N PHE A 203 -10.62 3.63 -7.04
CA PHE A 203 -11.88 3.99 -7.68
C PHE A 203 -12.86 4.64 -6.69
N VAL A 204 -13.05 4.03 -5.51
CA VAL A 204 -13.91 4.57 -4.46
C VAL A 204 -13.40 5.90 -3.94
N LEU A 205 -12.10 6.00 -3.59
CA LEU A 205 -11.51 7.22 -3.05
C LEU A 205 -11.58 8.38 -4.05
N TYR A 206 -11.19 8.18 -5.31
CA TYR A 206 -11.25 9.25 -6.31
C TYR A 206 -12.68 9.61 -6.69
N THR A 207 -13.64 8.69 -6.57
CA THR A 207 -15.07 9.00 -6.70
C THR A 207 -15.51 9.95 -5.59
N ILE A 208 -15.15 9.68 -4.33
CA ILE A 208 -15.44 10.57 -3.20
C ILE A 208 -14.79 11.94 -3.42
N TYR A 209 -13.52 11.99 -3.84
CA TYR A 209 -12.84 13.25 -4.10
C TYR A 209 -13.50 14.05 -5.22
N ALA A 210 -13.91 13.39 -6.30
CA ALA A 210 -14.63 14.02 -7.40
C ALA A 210 -16.01 14.53 -6.97
N LEU A 211 -16.76 13.80 -6.12
CA LEU A 211 -18.05 14.25 -5.58
C LEU A 211 -17.91 15.54 -4.76
N LEU A 212 -16.91 15.59 -3.87
CA LEU A 212 -16.63 16.77 -3.05
C LEU A 212 -16.11 17.94 -3.91
N ALA A 213 -15.20 17.69 -4.84
CA ALA A 213 -14.72 18.71 -5.76
C ALA A 213 -15.83 19.25 -6.66
N ALA A 214 -16.71 18.40 -7.17
CA ALA A 214 -17.87 18.80 -7.96
C ALA A 214 -18.82 19.71 -7.16
N LEU A 215 -18.99 19.46 -5.87
CA LEU A 215 -19.81 20.31 -5.00
C LEU A 215 -19.19 21.71 -4.87
N ILE A 216 -17.89 21.79 -4.64
CA ILE A 216 -17.15 23.06 -4.56
C ILE A 216 -17.21 23.80 -5.90
N ILE A 217 -16.93 23.11 -7.01
CA ILE A 217 -17.00 23.67 -8.36
C ILE A 217 -18.41 24.20 -8.64
N TRP A 218 -19.46 23.44 -8.31
CA TRP A 218 -20.84 23.85 -8.51
C TRP A 218 -21.21 25.10 -7.69
N MET A 219 -20.77 25.19 -6.43
CA MET A 219 -20.95 26.37 -5.61
C MET A 219 -20.24 27.59 -6.22
N ILE A 220 -18.98 27.45 -6.65
CA ILE A 220 -18.23 28.54 -7.31
C ILE A 220 -18.94 28.96 -8.60
N ALA A 221 -19.39 28.01 -9.42
CA ALA A 221 -20.13 28.29 -10.65
C ALA A 221 -21.41 29.08 -10.39
N ARG A 222 -22.14 28.77 -9.31
CA ARG A 222 -23.31 29.54 -8.87
C ARG A 222 -22.97 30.97 -8.48
N LEU A 223 -21.85 31.18 -7.78
CA LEU A 223 -21.37 32.52 -7.42
C LEU A 223 -21.00 33.36 -8.66
N VAL A 224 -20.42 32.73 -9.69
CA VAL A 224 -20.09 33.39 -10.96
C VAL A 224 -21.22 33.35 -12.00
N LYS A 225 -22.46 33.03 -11.58
CA LYS A 225 -23.67 32.99 -12.40
C LYS A 225 -23.58 32.09 -13.65
N ARG A 226 -22.78 31.03 -13.60
CA ARG A 226 -22.75 30.00 -14.66
C ARG A 226 -23.86 28.97 -14.40
N PRO A 227 -24.82 28.79 -15.32
CA PRO A 227 -25.88 27.82 -15.13
C PRO A 227 -25.33 26.39 -15.26
N GLY A 228 -25.94 25.46 -14.53
CA GLY A 228 -25.64 24.04 -14.66
C GLY A 228 -26.18 23.20 -13.50
N ARG A 229 -26.34 21.90 -13.76
CA ARG A 229 -26.79 20.90 -12.78
C ARG A 229 -25.58 20.25 -12.12
N TYR A 230 -25.72 19.80 -10.87
CA TYR A 230 -24.62 19.15 -10.14
C TYR A 230 -24.00 17.97 -10.91
N GLY A 231 -24.82 17.17 -11.61
CA GLY A 231 -24.34 16.05 -12.43
C GLY A 231 -23.39 16.47 -13.56
N GLU A 232 -23.57 17.65 -14.14
CA GLU A 232 -22.69 18.18 -15.18
C GLU A 232 -21.31 18.53 -14.59
N PHE A 233 -21.30 19.16 -13.42
CA PHE A 233 -20.06 19.46 -12.68
C PHE A 233 -19.38 18.21 -12.11
N LEU A 234 -20.15 17.16 -11.81
CA LEU A 234 -19.61 15.86 -11.42
C LEU A 234 -18.89 15.18 -12.59
N THR A 235 -19.47 15.18 -13.78
CA THR A 235 -18.80 14.68 -14.99
C THR A 235 -17.51 15.44 -15.25
N VAL A 236 -17.52 16.76 -15.09
CA VAL A 236 -16.33 17.61 -15.17
C VAL A 236 -15.28 17.22 -14.11
N ALA A 237 -15.68 17.03 -12.85
CA ALA A 237 -14.77 16.67 -11.76
C ALA A 237 -14.13 15.28 -11.97
N PHE A 238 -14.84 14.31 -12.54
CA PHE A 238 -14.26 13.02 -12.92
C PHE A 238 -13.13 13.13 -13.93
N HIS A 239 -13.14 14.14 -14.80
CA HIS A 239 -12.03 14.43 -15.68
C HIS A 239 -10.95 15.27 -14.98
N SER A 240 -11.31 16.29 -14.20
CA SER A 240 -10.35 17.17 -13.53
C SER A 240 -9.49 16.48 -12.47
N VAL A 241 -9.98 15.38 -11.87
CA VAL A 241 -9.19 14.61 -10.89
C VAL A 241 -7.95 13.95 -11.50
N THR A 242 -7.86 13.88 -12.84
CA THR A 242 -6.73 13.27 -13.57
C THR A 242 -5.38 13.78 -13.11
N LEU A 243 -5.21 15.09 -13.00
CA LEU A 243 -3.92 15.67 -12.58
C LEU A 243 -3.58 15.26 -11.14
N ALA A 244 -4.57 15.23 -10.25
CA ALA A 244 -4.37 14.79 -8.87
C ALA A 244 -3.91 13.32 -8.82
N VAL A 245 -4.55 12.43 -9.59
CA VAL A 245 -4.13 11.02 -9.69
C VAL A 245 -2.70 10.91 -10.19
N LEU A 246 -2.32 11.66 -11.24
CA LEU A 246 -0.96 11.63 -11.77
C LEU A 246 0.08 12.15 -10.76
N VAL A 247 -0.25 13.18 -9.99
CA VAL A 247 0.59 13.67 -8.89
C VAL A 247 0.75 12.61 -7.81
N ASP A 248 -0.34 11.96 -7.40
CA ASP A 248 -0.29 10.88 -6.41
C ASP A 248 0.55 9.69 -6.89
N LEU A 249 0.44 9.30 -8.16
CA LEU A 249 1.31 8.28 -8.76
C LEU A 249 2.77 8.69 -8.75
N PHE A 250 3.07 9.96 -9.08
CA PHE A 250 4.42 10.49 -8.99
C PHE A 250 4.96 10.37 -7.55
N LEU A 251 4.19 10.79 -6.53
CA LEU A 251 4.60 10.68 -5.13
C LEU A 251 4.90 9.22 -4.72
N ILE A 252 4.05 8.27 -5.13
CA ILE A 252 4.26 6.83 -4.88
C ILE A 252 5.56 6.34 -5.53
N ILE A 253 5.80 6.70 -6.79
CA ILE A 253 7.03 6.35 -7.52
C ILE A 253 8.27 6.87 -6.80
N PHE A 254 8.22 8.06 -6.21
CA PHE A 254 9.37 8.63 -5.47
C PHE A 254 9.39 8.28 -3.98
N GLY A 255 8.42 7.49 -3.49
CA GLY A 255 8.35 7.10 -2.08
C GLY A 255 8.08 8.27 -1.13
N LEU A 256 7.45 9.33 -1.64
CA LEU A 256 7.12 10.52 -0.86
C LEU A 256 5.86 10.28 -0.01
N PRO A 257 5.76 10.91 1.18
CA PRO A 257 4.62 10.71 2.06
C PRO A 257 3.32 11.20 1.41
N MET A 258 2.27 10.39 1.51
CA MET A 258 0.93 10.68 0.96
C MET A 258 0.07 11.54 1.89
N ALA A 259 0.69 12.32 2.77
CA ALA A 259 -0.03 13.20 3.69
C ALA A 259 -0.95 14.15 2.90
N ALA A 260 -2.14 14.41 3.45
CA ALA A 260 -3.11 15.34 2.87
C ALA A 260 -3.55 14.98 1.43
N ALA A 261 -3.56 13.69 1.05
CA ALA A 261 -3.93 13.25 -0.30
C ALA A 261 -5.32 13.75 -0.74
N MET A 262 -6.32 13.65 0.13
CA MET A 262 -7.68 14.11 -0.16
C MET A 262 -7.74 15.62 -0.44
N SER A 263 -7.22 16.45 0.47
CA SER A 263 -7.28 17.91 0.30
C SER A 263 -6.47 18.37 -0.91
N ARG A 264 -5.30 17.77 -1.15
CA ARG A 264 -4.51 18.00 -2.36
C ARG A 264 -5.30 17.65 -3.62
N ALA A 265 -5.93 16.47 -3.66
CA ALA A 265 -6.68 16.04 -4.84
C ALA A 265 -7.87 16.95 -5.15
N ILE A 266 -8.63 17.33 -4.12
CA ILE A 266 -9.75 18.29 -4.26
C ILE A 266 -9.23 19.64 -4.77
N LEU A 267 -8.18 20.19 -4.14
CA LEU A 267 -7.60 21.47 -4.53
C LEU A 267 -7.13 21.47 -5.99
N ILE A 268 -6.34 20.46 -6.39
CA ILE A 268 -5.86 20.32 -7.76
C ILE A 268 -7.03 20.23 -8.74
N THR A 269 -8.06 19.43 -8.42
CA THR A 269 -9.25 19.27 -9.26
C THR A 269 -9.97 20.59 -9.49
N VAL A 270 -10.18 21.37 -8.42
CA VAL A 270 -10.82 22.69 -8.49
C VAL A 270 -9.97 23.67 -9.30
N VAL A 271 -8.66 23.69 -9.09
CA VAL A 271 -7.74 24.57 -9.83
C VAL A 271 -7.72 24.22 -11.32
N VAL A 272 -7.64 22.93 -11.67
CA VAL A 272 -7.70 22.47 -13.06
C VAL A 272 -8.98 22.95 -13.74
N TRP A 273 -10.13 22.83 -13.07
CA TRP A 273 -11.38 23.36 -13.59
C TRP A 273 -11.35 24.89 -13.78
N MET A 274 -10.93 25.64 -12.76
CA MET A 274 -10.90 27.12 -12.81
C MET A 274 -10.02 27.64 -13.95
N VAL A 275 -8.86 27.02 -14.16
CA VAL A 275 -7.91 27.38 -15.23
C VAL A 275 -8.51 27.09 -16.61
N ASN A 276 -9.07 25.90 -16.83
CA ASN A 276 -9.57 25.50 -18.14
C ASN A 276 -10.90 26.16 -18.53
N VAL A 277 -11.69 26.59 -17.55
CA VAL A 277 -12.99 27.25 -17.77
C VAL A 277 -12.86 28.78 -17.87
N GLU A 278 -11.63 29.29 -17.69
CA GLU A 278 -11.26 30.69 -17.77
C GLU A 278 -12.24 31.58 -16.97
N ILE A 279 -12.49 31.21 -15.71
CA ILE A 279 -13.49 31.88 -14.86
C ILE A 279 -13.24 33.40 -14.70
N TRP A 280 -12.03 33.84 -15.01
CA TRP A 280 -11.55 35.22 -14.91
C TRP A 280 -11.87 36.08 -16.13
N LYS A 281 -12.24 35.49 -17.28
CA LYS A 281 -12.70 36.25 -18.43
C LYS A 281 -14.13 36.70 -18.20
N LYS A 282 -14.37 38.02 -18.30
CA LYS A 282 -15.73 38.58 -18.25
C LYS A 282 -16.56 37.91 -19.35
N PRO A 283 -17.84 37.55 -19.09
CA PRO A 283 -18.71 37.06 -20.15
C PRO A 283 -18.72 38.11 -21.26
N GLU A 284 -18.36 37.72 -22.48
CA GLU A 284 -18.51 38.60 -23.64
C GLU A 284 -19.98 39.01 -23.70
N LEU A 285 -20.23 40.31 -23.47
CA LEU A 285 -21.57 40.85 -23.62
C LEU A 285 -21.98 40.56 -25.07
N PRO A 286 -23.21 40.07 -25.32
CA PRO A 286 -23.67 39.87 -26.68
C PRO A 286 -23.46 41.18 -27.44
N VAL A 287 -22.71 41.11 -28.55
CA VAL A 287 -22.51 42.26 -29.44
C VAL A 287 -23.90 42.76 -29.78
N ALA A 288 -24.23 43.99 -29.37
CA ALA A 288 -25.52 44.58 -29.67
C ALA A 288 -25.73 44.47 -31.17
N ASN A 289 -26.77 43.76 -31.60
CA ASN A 289 -27.14 43.70 -33.01
C ASN A 289 -27.22 45.15 -33.50
N PRO A 290 -26.60 45.49 -34.65
CA PRO A 290 -26.74 46.82 -35.20
C PRO A 290 -28.25 47.14 -35.30
N PRO A 291 -28.66 48.37 -34.98
CA PRO A 291 -30.06 48.75 -35.04
C PRO A 291 -30.63 48.35 -36.41
N SER A 292 -31.80 47.71 -36.41
CA SER A 292 -32.47 47.36 -37.66
C SER A 292 -32.54 48.61 -38.54
N PRO A 293 -32.17 48.51 -39.83
CA PRO A 293 -32.30 49.64 -40.75
C PRO A 293 -33.72 50.16 -40.68
N LEU A 294 -33.87 51.48 -40.51
CA LEU A 294 -35.17 52.12 -40.51
C LEU A 294 -35.92 51.72 -41.79
N PRO A 295 -37.23 51.44 -41.70
CA PRO A 295 -38.01 51.07 -42.87
C PRO A 295 -37.88 52.17 -43.93
N GLU A 296 -37.49 51.79 -45.14
CA GLU A 296 -37.49 52.69 -46.30
C GLU A 296 -38.90 53.21 -46.51
N ILE A 297 -39.10 54.51 -46.25
CA ILE A 297 -40.31 55.21 -46.63
C ILE A 297 -40.25 55.36 -48.15
N LYS A 298 -40.97 54.52 -48.88
CA LYS A 298 -41.18 54.71 -50.32
C LYS A 298 -42.03 55.97 -50.51
N GLN A 299 -41.43 56.98 -51.17
CA GLN A 299 -42.14 58.18 -51.66
C GLN A 299 -42.89 57.87 -52.96
#